data_AF-A0A966TFJ1-F1
#
_entry.id   AF-A0A966TFJ1-F1
#
_cell.length_a   1.000
_cell.length_b   1.000
_cell.length_c   1.000
_cell.angle_alpha   90.00
_cell.angle_beta   90.00
_cell.angle_gamma   90.00
#
_symmetry.space_group_name_H-M   'P 1'
#
loop_
_entity.id
_entity.type
_entity.pdbx_description
1 polymer ?
#
loop_
_entity_poly.entity_id
_entity_poly.type
_entity_poly.pdbx_seq_one_letter_code
_entity_poly.pdbx_strand_id
1 'polypeptide(L)'
;MESHDEERLMFKALQFGSSFGGYNIRNLNTALKRMELTAAFGQLIPGPKMIWQFGELGYDFSINHCPDGSVNPNCRTANKPIRWDYNNVTERKNLYTVYSKLNQLRMHPLYKNNFTSNRIIHSLGGAFKWMQLTTDTSNIVVVGNFDLTASQATVSFPGGGTWYDYFTGATYNPNAAGQNILLQPGEYKVYVNRNITGSGGSGGGGSGGGGGGGGSTPVTTLSVKFLPNLVSRTAGTTAQLELQLPLAGAVQAQLYNLAGQRVMQLHSGQLAEGIHRLDVSAKLATLGAGMYVAQVVTPSGTQTIKLIIQ
;
A
#
# COMPACT_ATOMS: atom_id res chain seq x y z
N MET A 1 -12.24 -0.68 8.16
CA MET A 1 -11.81 -1.98 8.69
C MET A 1 -11.51 -1.83 10.17
N GLU A 2 -10.54 -1.00 10.55
CA GLU A 2 -10.20 -0.75 11.96
C GLU A 2 -9.79 0.72 12.15
N SER A 3 -9.94 1.24 13.36
CA SER A 3 -9.46 2.57 13.78
C SER A 3 -9.26 2.58 15.31
N HIS A 4 -8.88 3.72 15.87
CA HIS A 4 -8.80 3.91 17.31
C HIS A 4 -10.16 3.95 18.03
N ASP A 5 -11.27 4.06 17.28
CA ASP A 5 -12.63 4.12 17.82
C ASP A 5 -13.40 2.81 17.64
N GLU A 6 -12.98 1.97 16.68
CA GLU A 6 -13.61 0.71 16.34
C GLU A 6 -12.85 -0.49 16.93
N GLU A 7 -13.61 -1.50 17.36
CA GLU A 7 -13.03 -2.75 17.86
C GLU A 7 -12.28 -3.52 16.76
N ARG A 8 -11.18 -4.19 17.12
CA ARG A 8 -10.32 -4.94 16.19
C ARG A 8 -11.09 -6.08 15.53
N LEU A 9 -10.91 -6.24 14.22
CA LEU A 9 -11.52 -7.31 13.45
C LEU A 9 -11.04 -8.68 13.91
N MET A 10 -9.74 -8.81 14.22
CA MET A 10 -9.21 -10.08 14.71
C MET A 10 -9.77 -10.46 16.08
N PHE A 11 -9.88 -9.51 17.01
CA PHE A 11 -10.53 -9.75 18.31
C PHE A 11 -11.98 -10.20 18.11
N LYS A 12 -12.75 -9.48 17.28
CA LYS A 12 -14.13 -9.86 16.94
C LYS A 12 -14.22 -11.26 16.32
N ALA A 13 -13.31 -11.61 15.43
CA ALA A 13 -13.27 -12.93 14.80
C ALA A 13 -13.02 -14.05 15.83
N LEU A 14 -12.04 -13.87 16.71
CA LEU A 14 -11.69 -14.88 17.72
C LEU A 14 -12.77 -15.06 18.79
N GLN A 15 -13.41 -13.98 19.22
CA GLN A 15 -14.43 -14.04 20.28
C GLN A 15 -15.82 -14.41 19.74
N PHE A 16 -16.22 -13.78 18.64
CA PHE A 16 -17.61 -13.79 18.18
C PHE A 16 -17.80 -14.40 16.79
N GLY A 17 -16.71 -14.86 16.15
CA GLY A 17 -16.78 -15.45 14.82
C GLY A 17 -17.71 -16.67 14.76
N SER A 18 -18.47 -16.75 13.68
CA SER A 18 -19.36 -17.89 13.44
C SER A 18 -18.59 -19.16 13.08
N SER A 19 -19.25 -20.30 13.27
CA SER A 19 -18.72 -21.62 12.91
C SER A 19 -19.80 -22.49 12.32
N PHE A 20 -19.49 -23.26 11.28
CA PHE A 20 -20.40 -24.22 10.65
C PHE A 20 -19.61 -25.32 9.93
N GLY A 21 -20.10 -26.57 9.98
CA GLY A 21 -19.56 -27.68 9.16
C GLY A 21 -18.04 -27.91 9.29
N GLY A 22 -17.46 -27.72 10.48
CA GLY A 22 -16.01 -27.84 10.72
C GLY A 22 -15.19 -26.58 10.43
N TYR A 23 -15.77 -25.57 9.77
CA TYR A 23 -15.16 -24.26 9.59
C TYR A 23 -15.47 -23.36 10.78
N ASN A 24 -14.45 -22.97 11.55
CA ASN A 24 -14.62 -22.16 12.76
C ASN A 24 -13.77 -20.88 12.70
N ILE A 25 -14.41 -19.71 12.58
CA ILE A 25 -13.73 -18.41 12.54
C ILE A 25 -13.03 -18.09 13.85
N ARG A 26 -13.44 -18.68 14.98
CA ARG A 26 -12.76 -18.49 16.28
C ARG A 26 -11.38 -19.15 16.35
N ASN A 27 -11.05 -20.04 15.40
CA ASN A 27 -9.71 -20.60 15.29
C ASN A 27 -8.75 -19.55 14.71
N LEU A 28 -7.56 -19.39 15.31
CA LEU A 28 -6.55 -18.41 14.90
C LEU A 28 -6.22 -18.48 13.41
N ASN A 29 -5.93 -19.67 12.88
CA ASN A 29 -5.48 -19.83 11.50
C ASN A 29 -6.62 -19.50 10.53
N THR A 30 -7.84 -19.92 10.84
CA THR A 30 -9.04 -19.56 10.07
C THR A 30 -9.31 -18.05 10.12
N ALA A 31 -9.23 -17.42 11.28
CA ALA A 31 -9.40 -15.99 11.46
C ALA A 31 -8.37 -15.19 10.67
N LEU A 32 -7.10 -15.60 10.68
CA LEU A 32 -6.04 -14.94 9.90
C LEU A 32 -6.33 -15.02 8.40
N LYS A 33 -6.82 -16.16 7.90
CA LYS A 33 -7.29 -16.27 6.49
C LYS A 33 -8.47 -15.36 6.18
N ARG A 34 -9.40 -15.17 7.12
CA ARG A 34 -10.48 -14.17 6.99
C ARG A 34 -9.95 -12.75 6.97
N MET A 35 -8.89 -12.44 7.73
CA MET A 35 -8.24 -11.14 7.69
C MET A 35 -7.54 -10.91 6.34
N GLU A 36 -6.90 -11.92 5.75
CA GLU A 36 -6.33 -11.84 4.39
C GLU A 36 -7.40 -11.50 3.35
N LEU A 37 -8.53 -12.23 3.37
CA LEU A 37 -9.70 -11.96 2.51
C LEU A 37 -10.20 -10.53 2.69
N THR A 38 -10.36 -10.08 3.94
CA THR A 38 -10.89 -8.74 4.25
C THR A 38 -9.90 -7.65 3.79
N ALA A 39 -8.59 -7.88 3.95
CA ALA A 39 -7.54 -7.01 3.45
C ALA A 39 -7.54 -6.92 1.92
N ALA A 40 -7.76 -8.02 1.18
CA ALA A 40 -7.82 -8.00 -0.28
C ALA A 40 -8.90 -7.03 -0.80
N PHE A 41 -10.10 -7.03 -0.19
CA PHE A 41 -11.15 -6.07 -0.54
C PHE A 41 -10.85 -4.66 -0.01
N GLY A 42 -10.51 -4.56 1.28
CA GLY A 42 -10.31 -3.28 1.94
C GLY A 42 -9.14 -2.48 1.39
N GLN A 43 -8.02 -3.14 1.06
CA GLN A 43 -6.84 -2.48 0.48
C GLN A 43 -7.01 -2.19 -1.00
N LEU A 44 -7.69 -3.04 -1.78
CA LEU A 44 -7.77 -2.83 -3.23
C LEU A 44 -8.93 -1.95 -3.68
N ILE A 45 -9.92 -1.64 -2.84
CA ILE A 45 -10.92 -0.63 -3.19
C ILE A 45 -10.23 0.75 -3.40
N PRO A 46 -10.62 1.57 -4.40
CA PRO A 46 -9.98 2.87 -4.65
C PRO A 46 -9.99 3.81 -3.44
N GLY A 47 -9.10 4.81 -3.48
CA GLY A 47 -8.92 5.81 -2.42
C GLY A 47 -7.79 5.47 -1.43
N PRO A 48 -7.44 6.43 -0.55
CA PRO A 48 -6.40 6.26 0.45
C PRO A 48 -6.76 5.13 1.43
N LYS A 49 -5.73 4.49 1.99
CA LYS A 49 -5.88 3.40 2.95
C LYS A 49 -5.08 3.69 4.20
N MET A 50 -5.69 3.36 5.33
CA MET A 50 -5.09 3.41 6.65
C MET A 50 -5.14 1.98 7.22
N ILE A 51 -4.02 1.56 7.78
CA ILE A 51 -3.90 0.31 8.54
C ILE A 51 -3.72 0.73 9.98
N TRP A 52 -4.58 0.22 10.86
CA TRP A 52 -4.45 0.48 12.29
C TRP A 52 -3.37 -0.43 12.88
N GLN A 53 -2.61 0.07 13.85
CA GLN A 53 -1.37 -0.55 14.33
C GLN A 53 -1.51 -2.07 14.57
N PHE A 54 -0.62 -2.86 14.00
CA PHE A 54 -0.59 -4.32 14.07
C PHE A 54 -1.78 -5.06 13.41
N GLY A 55 -2.70 -4.37 12.74
CA GLY A 55 -3.81 -5.00 12.00
C GLY A 55 -3.32 -5.96 10.92
N GLU A 56 -2.18 -5.66 10.30
CA GLU A 56 -1.48 -6.48 9.33
C GLU A 56 -0.85 -7.76 9.91
N LEU A 57 -0.81 -7.88 11.24
CA LEU A 57 -0.35 -9.06 11.98
C LEU A 57 -1.49 -9.75 12.75
N GLY A 58 -2.74 -9.30 12.54
CA GLY A 58 -3.93 -9.84 13.20
C GLY A 58 -3.99 -9.47 14.68
N TYR A 59 -3.83 -8.20 15.02
CA TYR A 59 -3.86 -7.77 16.42
C TYR A 59 -5.20 -8.08 17.10
N ASP A 60 -5.14 -8.86 18.17
CA ASP A 60 -6.27 -9.57 18.78
C ASP A 60 -6.57 -9.11 20.21
N PHE A 61 -5.97 -8.01 20.69
CA PHE A 61 -6.43 -7.37 21.91
C PHE A 61 -7.61 -6.46 21.62
N SER A 62 -8.60 -6.47 22.52
CA SER A 62 -9.71 -5.53 22.47
C SER A 62 -9.20 -4.08 22.50
N ILE A 63 -9.92 -3.20 21.83
CA ILE A 63 -9.81 -1.75 21.97
C ILE A 63 -9.91 -1.30 23.44
N ASN A 64 -10.61 -2.06 24.29
CA ASN A 64 -10.82 -1.79 25.70
C ASN A 64 -9.82 -2.54 26.61
N HIS A 65 -8.77 -3.14 26.07
CA HIS A 65 -7.75 -3.83 26.88
C HIS A 65 -6.97 -2.84 27.77
N CYS A 66 -6.88 -3.17 29.05
CA CYS A 66 -6.20 -2.40 30.08
C CYS A 66 -4.76 -2.88 30.32
N PRO A 67 -3.84 -2.02 30.80
CA PRO A 67 -2.47 -2.43 31.14
C PRO A 67 -2.37 -3.51 32.22
N ASP A 68 -3.38 -3.62 33.09
CA ASP A 68 -3.48 -4.66 34.13
C ASP A 68 -4.00 -6.01 33.61
N GLY A 69 -4.27 -6.12 32.31
CA GLY A 69 -4.77 -7.33 31.64
C GLY A 69 -6.30 -7.43 31.59
N SER A 70 -7.05 -6.55 32.26
CA SER A 70 -8.51 -6.54 32.22
C SER A 70 -9.05 -5.96 30.89
N VAL A 71 -10.36 -6.10 30.66
CA VAL A 71 -11.06 -5.46 29.53
C VAL A 71 -12.12 -4.53 30.10
N ASN A 72 -11.91 -3.22 29.93
CA ASN A 72 -12.78 -2.18 30.47
C ASN A 72 -12.90 -1.00 29.48
N PRO A 73 -14.12 -0.50 29.18
CA PRO A 73 -14.31 0.66 28.30
C PRO A 73 -13.48 1.91 28.66
N ASN A 74 -13.14 2.10 29.94
CA ASN A 74 -12.30 3.21 30.40
C ASN A 74 -10.84 3.12 29.91
N CYS A 75 -10.42 1.95 29.41
CA CYS A 75 -9.07 1.72 28.89
C CYS A 75 -8.96 1.91 27.38
N ARG A 76 -9.97 2.46 26.70
CA ARG A 76 -9.94 2.66 25.23
C ARG A 76 -8.67 3.37 24.75
N THR A 77 -8.26 4.43 25.45
CA THR A 77 -7.05 5.21 25.15
C THR A 77 -5.79 4.72 25.87
N ALA A 78 -5.91 3.68 26.71
CA ALA A 78 -4.77 3.12 27.42
C ALA A 78 -3.81 2.41 26.47
N ASN A 79 -2.53 2.41 26.82
CA ASN A 79 -1.50 1.72 26.04
C ASN A 79 -1.83 0.23 25.90
N LYS A 80 -1.75 -0.25 24.66
CA LYS A 80 -1.99 -1.66 24.30
C LYS A 80 -0.65 -2.39 24.16
N PRO A 81 -0.57 -3.70 24.48
CA PRO A 81 0.67 -4.47 24.38
C PRO A 81 1.31 -4.40 22.99
N ILE A 82 2.61 -4.14 22.93
CA ILE A 82 3.38 -4.17 21.69
C ILE A 82 3.67 -5.63 21.35
N ARG A 83 3.29 -6.10 20.16
CA ARG A 83 3.38 -7.52 19.76
C ARG A 83 4.31 -7.76 18.58
N TRP A 84 5.58 -7.42 18.73
CA TRP A 84 6.61 -7.74 17.72
C TRP A 84 6.81 -9.25 17.55
N ASP A 85 6.54 -10.03 18.60
CA ASP A 85 6.58 -11.49 18.60
C ASP A 85 5.62 -12.11 17.58
N TYR A 86 4.56 -11.41 17.17
CA TYR A 86 3.64 -11.87 16.12
C TYR A 86 4.32 -12.13 14.79
N ASN A 87 5.42 -11.45 14.49
CA ASN A 87 6.18 -11.67 13.26
C ASN A 87 6.89 -13.05 13.23
N ASN A 88 7.05 -13.70 14.39
CA ASN A 88 7.64 -15.03 14.50
C ASN A 88 6.61 -16.17 14.31
N VAL A 89 5.32 -15.84 14.26
CA VAL A 89 4.24 -16.80 13.99
C VAL A 89 4.00 -16.84 12.48
N THR A 90 4.25 -17.99 11.85
CA THR A 90 4.19 -18.17 10.39
C THR A 90 2.89 -17.65 9.78
N GLU A 91 1.74 -17.97 10.38
CA GLU A 91 0.43 -17.57 9.88
C GLU A 91 0.19 -16.07 9.95
N ARG A 92 0.71 -15.40 10.99
CA ARG A 92 0.64 -13.94 11.12
C ARG A 92 1.59 -13.24 10.16
N LYS A 93 2.78 -13.81 9.94
CA LYS A 93 3.72 -13.36 8.92
C LYS A 93 3.17 -13.52 7.50
N ASN A 94 2.35 -14.55 7.26
CA ASN A 94 1.63 -14.71 6.00
C ASN A 94 0.62 -13.57 5.78
N LEU A 95 -0.16 -13.20 6.81
CA LEU A 95 -1.05 -12.03 6.74
C LEU A 95 -0.27 -10.76 6.43
N TYR A 96 0.85 -10.52 7.11
CA TYR A 96 1.74 -9.39 6.82
C TYR A 96 2.21 -9.39 5.36
N THR A 97 2.60 -10.56 4.84
CA THR A 97 3.03 -10.74 3.45
C THR A 97 1.90 -10.40 2.47
N VAL A 98 0.67 -10.79 2.77
CA VAL A 98 -0.52 -10.42 1.97
C VAL A 98 -0.70 -8.91 1.95
N TYR A 99 -0.70 -8.24 3.12
CA TYR A 99 -0.78 -6.77 3.18
C TYR A 99 0.35 -6.09 2.40
N SER A 100 1.59 -6.59 2.52
CA SER A 100 2.74 -6.08 1.78
C SER A 100 2.55 -6.19 0.26
N LYS A 101 2.15 -7.36 -0.24
CA LYS A 101 1.83 -7.56 -1.66
C LYS A 101 0.70 -6.63 -2.12
N LEU A 102 -0.40 -6.53 -1.38
CA LEU A 102 -1.51 -5.64 -1.72
C LEU A 102 -1.06 -4.17 -1.84
N ASN A 103 -0.21 -3.70 -0.92
CA ASN A 103 0.37 -2.35 -0.98
C ASN A 103 1.35 -2.19 -2.15
N GLN A 104 2.12 -3.22 -2.48
CA GLN A 104 2.97 -3.21 -3.67
C GLN A 104 2.15 -3.08 -4.96
N LEU A 105 1.03 -3.81 -5.09
CA LEU A 105 0.12 -3.66 -6.22
C LEU A 105 -0.43 -2.23 -6.32
N ARG A 106 -0.77 -1.62 -5.18
CA ARG A 106 -1.21 -0.21 -5.10
C ARG A 106 -0.18 0.78 -5.60
N MET A 107 1.10 0.48 -5.40
CA MET A 107 2.21 1.33 -5.82
C MET A 107 2.77 0.96 -7.20
N HIS A 108 2.37 -0.18 -7.76
CA HIS A 108 2.94 -0.71 -8.99
C HIS A 108 2.67 0.25 -10.17
N PRO A 109 3.67 0.63 -10.99
CA PRO A 109 3.50 1.62 -12.04
C PRO A 109 2.36 1.34 -13.02
N LEU A 110 2.12 0.05 -13.33
CA LEU A 110 1.03 -0.38 -14.20
C LEU A 110 -0.36 -0.26 -13.57
N TYR A 111 -0.48 -0.41 -12.24
CA TYR A 111 -1.77 -0.57 -11.55
C TYR A 111 -2.13 0.59 -10.61
N LYS A 112 -1.18 1.47 -10.27
CA LYS A 112 -1.40 2.57 -9.32
C LYS A 112 -2.61 3.45 -9.67
N ASN A 113 -2.87 3.65 -10.96
CA ASN A 113 -3.98 4.48 -11.45
C ASN A 113 -5.36 3.86 -11.17
N ASN A 114 -5.45 2.53 -10.99
CA ASN A 114 -6.70 1.88 -10.59
C ASN A 114 -7.20 2.40 -9.23
N PHE A 115 -6.29 2.78 -8.33
CA PHE A 115 -6.63 3.17 -6.95
C PHE A 115 -6.98 4.66 -6.79
N THR A 116 -6.86 5.45 -7.87
CA THR A 116 -7.33 6.83 -7.95
C THR A 116 -8.47 6.99 -8.97
N SER A 117 -8.83 5.92 -9.68
CA SER A 117 -9.90 5.92 -10.67
C SER A 117 -11.28 5.74 -10.02
N ASN A 118 -12.32 6.25 -10.69
CA ASN A 118 -13.72 5.97 -10.39
C ASN A 118 -14.28 4.76 -11.18
N ARG A 119 -13.47 4.09 -12.01
CA ARG A 119 -13.88 2.95 -12.83
C ARG A 119 -13.87 1.63 -12.05
N ILE A 120 -14.77 1.56 -11.06
CA ILE A 120 -15.01 0.37 -10.24
C ILE A 120 -16.43 -0.15 -10.45
N ILE A 121 -16.55 -1.46 -10.62
CA ILE A 121 -17.83 -2.20 -10.60
C ILE A 121 -17.70 -3.28 -9.54
N HIS A 122 -18.75 -3.51 -8.74
CA HIS A 122 -18.66 -4.45 -7.63
C HIS A 122 -20.01 -5.09 -7.29
N SER A 123 -19.93 -6.24 -6.63
CA SER A 123 -21.02 -6.87 -5.88
C SER A 123 -20.52 -7.17 -4.48
N LEU A 124 -20.95 -6.36 -3.50
CA LEU A 124 -20.49 -6.45 -2.11
C LEU A 124 -21.63 -6.77 -1.13
N GLY A 125 -22.87 -6.90 -1.59
CA GLY A 125 -24.02 -7.17 -0.73
C GLY A 125 -24.09 -8.60 -0.21
N GLY A 126 -23.79 -9.58 -1.06
CA GLY A 126 -23.86 -11.02 -0.73
C GLY A 126 -22.63 -11.56 0.00
N ALA A 127 -22.67 -12.85 0.35
CA ALA A 127 -21.55 -13.54 0.98
C ALA A 127 -20.40 -13.80 -0.02
N PHE A 128 -20.72 -14.20 -1.26
CA PHE A 128 -19.75 -14.13 -2.36
C PHE A 128 -19.66 -12.67 -2.82
N LYS A 129 -18.47 -12.09 -2.68
CA LYS A 129 -18.21 -10.70 -3.06
C LYS A 129 -17.23 -10.67 -4.22
N TRP A 130 -17.36 -9.65 -5.06
CA TRP A 130 -16.38 -9.36 -6.09
C TRP A 130 -16.30 -7.87 -6.39
N MET A 131 -15.17 -7.43 -6.91
CA MET A 131 -14.98 -6.09 -7.47
C MET A 131 -14.01 -6.11 -8.64
N GLN A 132 -14.24 -5.23 -9.59
CA GLN A 132 -13.43 -5.02 -10.76
C GLN A 132 -12.96 -3.57 -10.75
N LEU A 133 -11.65 -3.37 -10.86
CA LEU A 133 -11.06 -2.05 -11.05
C LEU A 133 -10.48 -2.00 -12.45
N THR A 134 -10.85 -1.00 -13.24
CA THR A 134 -10.40 -0.91 -14.62
C THR A 134 -9.69 0.40 -14.94
N THR A 135 -8.77 0.31 -15.88
CA THR A 135 -8.23 1.45 -16.63
C THR A 135 -8.28 1.07 -18.12
N ASP A 136 -7.63 1.84 -18.98
CA ASP A 136 -7.59 1.48 -20.41
C ASP A 136 -6.70 0.26 -20.68
N THR A 137 -5.72 -0.02 -19.81
CA THR A 137 -4.73 -1.09 -20.06
C THR A 137 -4.50 -2.03 -18.88
N SER A 138 -4.86 -1.64 -17.67
CA SER A 138 -4.61 -2.38 -16.44
C SER A 138 -5.90 -2.60 -15.66
N ASN A 139 -6.27 -3.87 -15.52
CA ASN A 139 -7.52 -4.31 -14.90
C ASN A 139 -7.22 -5.30 -13.77
N ILE A 140 -7.99 -5.18 -12.70
CA ILE A 140 -7.89 -6.02 -11.50
C ILE A 140 -9.28 -6.60 -11.23
N VAL A 141 -9.35 -7.89 -10.95
CA VAL A 141 -10.58 -8.56 -10.48
C VAL A 141 -10.29 -9.19 -9.13
N VAL A 142 -11.10 -8.86 -8.12
CA VAL A 142 -11.01 -9.44 -6.78
C VAL A 142 -12.29 -10.21 -6.52
N VAL A 143 -12.16 -11.45 -6.05
CA VAL A 143 -13.29 -12.32 -5.68
C VAL A 143 -13.03 -12.92 -4.30
N GLY A 144 -14.07 -13.16 -3.52
CA GLY A 144 -13.91 -13.73 -2.19
C GLY A 144 -15.21 -14.28 -1.62
N ASN A 145 -15.08 -15.39 -0.91
CA ASN A 145 -16.19 -16.06 -0.24
C ASN A 145 -16.19 -15.73 1.26
N PHE A 146 -17.11 -14.86 1.69
CA PHE A 146 -17.33 -14.51 3.09
C PHE A 146 -18.33 -15.45 3.79
N ASP A 147 -18.86 -16.46 3.13
CA ASP A 147 -19.74 -17.46 3.74
C ASP A 147 -18.96 -18.51 4.54
N LEU A 148 -19.66 -19.31 5.34
CA LEU A 148 -19.11 -20.45 6.08
C LEU A 148 -19.11 -21.75 5.26
N THR A 149 -19.72 -21.73 4.07
CA THR A 149 -19.80 -22.86 3.14
C THR A 149 -19.21 -22.51 1.77
N ALA A 150 -18.94 -23.51 0.95
CA ALA A 150 -18.48 -23.28 -0.41
C ALA A 150 -19.56 -22.50 -1.20
N SER A 151 -19.13 -21.49 -1.95
CA SER A 151 -20.03 -20.61 -2.69
C SER A 151 -19.47 -20.33 -4.08
N GLN A 152 -20.38 -20.16 -5.04
CA GLN A 152 -20.02 -19.83 -6.41
C GLN A 152 -20.80 -18.61 -6.90
N ALA A 153 -20.18 -17.84 -7.78
CA ALA A 153 -20.84 -16.78 -8.51
C ALA A 153 -20.31 -16.69 -9.94
N THR A 154 -21.17 -16.22 -10.85
CA THR A 154 -20.77 -15.83 -12.20
C THR A 154 -20.06 -14.47 -12.14
N VAL A 155 -18.79 -14.43 -12.53
CA VAL A 155 -17.98 -13.20 -12.55
C VAL A 155 -17.47 -12.97 -13.97
N SER A 156 -17.80 -11.81 -14.54
CA SER A 156 -17.23 -11.34 -15.81
C SER A 156 -15.83 -10.78 -15.63
N PHE A 157 -15.07 -10.71 -16.72
CA PHE A 157 -13.74 -10.11 -16.71
C PHE A 157 -13.70 -8.96 -17.74
N PRO A 158 -13.03 -7.82 -17.45
CA PRO A 158 -12.90 -6.67 -18.36
C PRO A 158 -12.07 -6.90 -19.65
N GLY A 159 -12.36 -7.98 -20.37
CA GLY A 159 -11.62 -8.48 -21.52
C GLY A 159 -11.24 -9.95 -21.35
N GLY A 160 -11.20 -10.69 -22.46
CA GLY A 160 -10.68 -12.06 -22.50
C GLY A 160 -9.15 -12.09 -22.50
N GLY A 161 -8.57 -13.27 -22.71
CA GLY A 161 -7.13 -13.48 -22.75
C GLY A 161 -6.55 -13.90 -21.41
N THR A 162 -5.23 -13.79 -21.25
CA THR A 162 -4.52 -14.32 -20.08
C THR A 162 -4.49 -13.33 -18.93
N TRP A 163 -5.01 -13.77 -17.80
CA TRP A 163 -4.92 -13.15 -16.49
C TRP A 163 -3.98 -13.95 -15.60
N TYR A 164 -3.60 -13.36 -14.47
CA TYR A 164 -2.67 -13.96 -13.52
C TYR A 164 -3.22 -13.83 -12.11
N ASP A 165 -3.20 -14.91 -11.34
CA ASP A 165 -3.40 -14.82 -9.89
C ASP A 165 -2.23 -14.05 -9.29
N TYR A 166 -2.52 -12.94 -8.63
CA TYR A 166 -1.51 -11.99 -8.17
C TYR A 166 -0.60 -12.57 -7.07
N PHE A 167 -1.11 -13.48 -6.25
CA PHE A 167 -0.33 -14.00 -5.12
C PHE A 167 0.61 -15.12 -5.55
N THR A 168 0.17 -15.96 -6.48
CA THR A 168 0.86 -17.18 -6.93
C THR A 168 1.56 -17.02 -8.27
N GLY A 169 1.11 -16.08 -9.10
CA GLY A 169 1.58 -15.91 -10.46
C GLY A 169 0.97 -16.87 -11.49
N ALA A 170 0.10 -17.78 -11.06
CA ALA A 170 -0.51 -18.77 -11.93
C ALA A 170 -1.37 -18.10 -13.02
N THR A 171 -1.26 -18.58 -14.25
CA THR A 171 -2.07 -18.10 -15.37
C THR A 171 -3.52 -18.54 -15.21
N TYR A 172 -4.44 -17.67 -15.61
CA TYR A 172 -5.87 -17.89 -15.60
C TYR A 172 -6.47 -17.34 -16.89
N ASN A 173 -7.29 -18.12 -17.61
CA ASN A 173 -7.88 -17.72 -18.88
C ASN A 173 -9.40 -17.60 -18.74
N PRO A 174 -9.93 -16.46 -18.25
CA PRO A 174 -11.34 -16.25 -18.02
C PRO A 174 -12.17 -16.18 -19.32
N ASN A 175 -13.42 -16.64 -19.26
CA ASN A 175 -14.42 -16.23 -20.24
C ASN A 175 -14.88 -14.80 -19.93
N ALA A 176 -14.68 -13.87 -20.87
CA ALA A 176 -15.00 -12.45 -20.69
C ALA A 176 -16.47 -12.19 -20.38
N ALA A 177 -17.38 -12.97 -20.99
CA ALA A 177 -18.82 -12.83 -20.81
C ALA A 177 -19.31 -13.24 -19.41
N GLY A 178 -18.45 -13.90 -18.62
CA GLY A 178 -18.81 -14.47 -17.32
C GLY A 178 -18.39 -15.93 -17.22
N GLN A 179 -17.89 -16.30 -16.05
CA GLN A 179 -17.62 -17.69 -15.69
C GLN A 179 -17.98 -17.93 -14.23
N ASN A 180 -18.33 -19.17 -13.91
CA ASN A 180 -18.55 -19.58 -12.53
C ASN A 180 -17.19 -19.74 -11.83
N ILE A 181 -17.02 -18.99 -10.75
CA ILE A 181 -15.87 -19.15 -9.85
C ILE A 181 -16.40 -19.75 -8.55
N LEU A 182 -15.97 -20.97 -8.24
CA LEU A 182 -16.21 -21.64 -6.98
C LEU A 182 -15.09 -21.30 -6.00
N LEU A 183 -15.45 -20.93 -4.77
CA LEU A 183 -14.52 -20.62 -3.69
C LEU A 183 -14.92 -21.36 -2.41
N GLN A 184 -13.94 -21.93 -1.72
CA GLN A 184 -14.13 -22.49 -0.38
C GLN A 184 -14.34 -21.39 0.67
N PRO A 185 -14.86 -21.71 1.87
CA PRO A 185 -15.08 -20.71 2.92
C PRO A 185 -13.82 -19.90 3.25
N GLY A 186 -13.89 -18.57 3.15
CA GLY A 186 -12.76 -17.68 3.39
C GLY A 186 -11.72 -17.62 2.26
N GLU A 187 -11.91 -18.35 1.16
CA GLU A 187 -11.04 -18.28 0.00
C GLU A 187 -11.26 -16.97 -0.77
N TYR A 188 -10.18 -16.45 -1.36
CA TYR A 188 -10.19 -15.25 -2.18
C TYR A 188 -9.14 -15.34 -3.27
N LYS A 189 -9.35 -14.57 -4.35
CA LYS A 189 -8.41 -14.44 -5.45
C LYS A 189 -8.31 -12.98 -5.87
N VAL A 190 -7.13 -12.57 -6.27
CA VAL A 190 -6.87 -11.28 -6.91
C VAL A 190 -6.25 -11.59 -8.26
N TYR A 191 -6.93 -11.23 -9.34
CA TYR A 191 -6.46 -11.41 -10.70
C TYR A 191 -6.02 -10.09 -11.30
N VAL A 192 -4.92 -10.13 -12.03
CA VAL A 192 -4.36 -9.00 -12.78
C VAL A 192 -4.21 -9.39 -14.25
N ASN A 193 -4.52 -8.48 -15.17
CA ASN A 193 -4.51 -8.75 -16.62
C ASN A 193 -3.13 -8.62 -17.29
N ARG A 194 -2.08 -8.34 -16.52
CA ARG A 194 -0.70 -8.20 -17.01
C ARG A 194 0.21 -8.97 -16.08
N ASN A 195 1.19 -9.67 -16.66
CA ASN A 195 2.14 -10.42 -15.87
C ASN A 195 3.05 -9.45 -15.09
N ILE A 196 3.01 -9.57 -13.76
CA ILE A 196 3.88 -8.86 -12.83
C ILE A 196 4.64 -9.83 -11.91
N THR A 197 4.66 -11.13 -12.28
CA THR A 197 5.54 -12.11 -11.65
C THR A 197 6.99 -11.76 -11.99
N GLY A 198 7.84 -11.65 -10.97
CA GLY A 198 9.23 -11.20 -11.13
C GLY A 198 9.44 -9.67 -11.13
N SER A 199 8.38 -8.86 -11.32
CA SER A 199 8.42 -7.41 -11.01
C SER A 199 7.99 -7.13 -9.56
N GLY A 200 7.99 -8.18 -8.73
CA GLY A 200 7.94 -8.08 -7.27
C GLY A 200 9.03 -7.12 -6.84
N GLY A 201 8.62 -5.87 -6.69
CA GLY A 201 9.53 -4.78 -6.49
C GLY A 201 10.47 -5.14 -5.36
N SER A 202 11.71 -4.74 -5.54
CA SER A 202 12.47 -4.13 -4.45
C SER A 202 11.62 -2.99 -3.88
N GLY A 203 10.56 -3.35 -3.16
CA GLY A 203 9.96 -2.50 -2.17
C GLY A 203 11.07 -2.39 -1.16
N GLY A 204 11.68 -1.21 -1.09
CA GLY A 204 12.47 -0.80 0.04
C GLY A 204 11.64 -1.10 1.28
N GLY A 205 11.89 -2.26 1.86
CA GLY A 205 11.56 -2.56 3.23
C GLY A 205 12.34 -1.51 3.98
N GLY A 206 11.64 -0.44 4.40
CA GLY A 206 12.06 0.35 5.52
C GLY A 206 12.10 -0.60 6.71
N SER A 207 13.21 -1.34 6.83
CA SER A 207 13.71 -1.80 8.10
C SER A 207 13.90 -0.52 8.91
N GLY A 208 12.94 -0.27 9.81
CA GLY A 208 13.19 0.56 10.98
C GLY A 208 14.23 -0.16 11.83
N GLY A 209 15.48 -0.08 11.42
CA GLY A 209 16.65 -0.58 12.12
C GLY A 209 17.61 0.59 12.26
N GLY A 210 17.69 1.15 13.47
CA GLY A 210 18.76 2.07 13.81
C GLY A 210 20.12 1.39 13.66
N GLY A 211 21.10 2.16 13.20
CA GLY A 211 22.52 1.85 13.35
C GLY A 211 23.19 1.14 12.17
N GLY A 212 23.90 1.93 11.36
CA GLY A 212 25.26 1.63 10.86
C GLY A 212 25.48 0.43 9.93
N GLY A 213 25.93 0.71 8.69
CA GLY A 213 26.67 -0.26 7.87
C GLY A 213 26.34 -0.19 6.38
N GLY A 214 27.30 0.28 5.58
CA GLY A 214 27.14 0.47 4.14
C GLY A 214 26.87 -0.82 3.35
N GLY A 215 25.84 -0.77 2.52
CA GLY A 215 25.54 -1.72 1.46
C GLY A 215 24.58 -1.04 0.49
N SER A 216 25.09 -0.62 -0.67
CA SER A 216 24.33 0.12 -1.67
C SER A 216 23.31 -0.80 -2.34
N THR A 217 22.04 -0.72 -1.94
CA THR A 217 20.95 -1.25 -2.76
C THR A 217 20.99 -0.53 -4.11
N PRO A 218 21.12 -1.24 -5.25
CA PRO A 218 21.24 -0.60 -6.55
C PRO A 218 19.96 0.19 -6.85
N VAL A 219 20.11 1.48 -7.11
CA VAL A 219 19.00 2.32 -7.54
C VAL A 219 18.71 1.98 -9.00
N THR A 220 17.57 1.35 -9.25
CA THR A 220 17.20 0.88 -10.61
C THR A 220 16.23 1.83 -11.32
N THR A 221 15.68 2.82 -10.62
CA THR A 221 14.72 3.79 -11.17
C THR A 221 14.97 5.19 -10.66
N LEU A 222 14.79 6.18 -11.54
CA LEU A 222 14.88 7.59 -11.16
C LEU A 222 13.73 7.94 -10.22
N SER A 223 14.04 8.55 -9.08
CA SER A 223 13.03 9.08 -8.15
C SER A 223 13.48 10.42 -7.58
N VAL A 224 12.58 11.40 -7.56
CA VAL A 224 12.81 12.74 -7.02
C VAL A 224 11.70 13.07 -6.03
N LYS A 225 12.04 13.51 -4.81
CA LYS A 225 11.06 13.86 -3.76
C LYS A 225 11.55 15.03 -2.91
N PHE A 226 10.62 15.82 -2.38
CA PHE A 226 10.89 16.76 -1.29
C PHE A 226 10.60 16.12 0.07
N LEU A 227 11.47 16.34 1.03
CA LEU A 227 11.35 15.89 2.41
C LEU A 227 11.46 17.10 3.36
N PRO A 228 10.36 17.56 3.98
CA PRO A 228 8.98 17.21 3.69
C PRO A 228 8.47 17.84 2.39
N ASN A 229 7.37 17.30 1.84
CA ASN A 229 6.69 17.89 0.67
C ASN A 229 5.87 19.15 1.04
N LEU A 230 5.62 19.37 2.33
CA LEU A 230 5.03 20.58 2.88
C LEU A 230 6.10 21.30 3.71
N VAL A 231 6.62 22.41 3.18
CA VAL A 231 7.66 23.19 3.84
C VAL A 231 7.01 24.38 4.52
N SER A 232 7.10 24.43 5.84
CA SER A 232 6.71 25.61 6.61
C SER A 232 7.78 26.69 6.52
N ARG A 233 7.39 27.96 6.48
CA ARG A 233 8.28 29.12 6.59
C ARG A 233 8.71 29.43 8.03
N THR A 234 8.31 28.60 8.99
CA THR A 234 8.72 28.75 10.39
C THR A 234 10.21 28.52 10.54
N ALA A 235 10.88 29.38 11.30
CA ALA A 235 12.31 29.26 11.61
C ALA A 235 12.64 27.86 12.13
N GLY A 236 13.68 27.23 11.58
CA GLY A 236 14.10 25.87 11.92
C GLY A 236 13.49 24.75 11.06
N THR A 237 12.60 25.07 10.09
CA THR A 237 12.12 24.07 9.13
C THR A 237 13.24 23.66 8.17
N THR A 238 13.59 22.38 8.16
CA THR A 238 14.54 21.80 7.20
C THR A 238 13.81 21.18 6.02
N ALA A 239 14.33 21.38 4.81
CA ALA A 239 13.81 20.80 3.59
C ALA A 239 14.96 20.19 2.76
N GLN A 240 14.77 18.95 2.32
CA GLN A 240 15.70 18.23 1.47
C GLN A 240 15.06 17.85 0.14
N LEU A 241 15.86 17.93 -0.93
CA LEU A 241 15.56 17.29 -2.21
C LEU A 241 16.27 15.94 -2.23
N GLU A 242 15.51 14.85 -2.13
CA GLU A 242 16.01 13.49 -2.26
C GLU A 242 15.97 13.05 -3.73
N LEU A 243 17.12 12.55 -4.23
CA LEU A 243 17.32 12.05 -5.58
C LEU A 243 17.79 10.61 -5.49
N GLN A 244 17.09 9.69 -6.15
CA GLN A 244 17.56 8.33 -6.40
C GLN A 244 17.97 8.27 -7.87
N LEU A 245 19.28 8.19 -8.12
CA LEU A 245 19.87 8.23 -9.46
C LEU A 245 20.33 6.82 -9.89
N PRO A 246 19.75 6.26 -10.96
CA PRO A 246 20.23 4.99 -11.54
C PRO A 246 21.54 5.09 -12.29
N LEU A 247 21.89 6.30 -12.73
CA LEU A 247 23.10 6.57 -13.50
C LEU A 247 23.77 7.82 -12.95
N ALA A 248 25.09 7.77 -12.81
CA ALA A 248 25.89 8.95 -12.50
C ALA A 248 25.83 9.96 -13.65
N GLY A 249 25.85 11.24 -13.33
CA GLY A 249 26.04 12.31 -14.31
C GLY A 249 25.46 13.65 -13.91
N ALA A 250 25.28 14.51 -14.92
CA ALA A 250 24.86 15.90 -14.72
C ALA A 250 23.39 15.97 -14.26
N VAL A 251 23.17 16.62 -13.12
CA VAL A 251 21.85 16.87 -12.55
C VAL A 251 21.60 18.37 -12.48
N GLN A 252 20.45 18.78 -13.02
CA GLN A 252 19.94 20.15 -12.90
C GLN A 252 18.57 20.11 -12.24
N ALA A 253 18.42 20.80 -11.11
CA ALA A 253 17.15 20.95 -10.41
C ALA A 253 16.76 22.42 -10.36
N GLN A 254 15.66 22.76 -11.03
CA GLN A 254 15.13 24.12 -11.16
C GLN A 254 13.71 24.17 -10.58
N LEU A 255 13.36 25.28 -9.94
CA LEU A 255 12.05 25.51 -9.36
C LEU A 255 11.30 26.59 -10.16
N TYR A 256 10.02 26.35 -10.40
CA TYR A 256 9.12 27.22 -11.15
C TYR A 256 7.89 27.56 -10.31
N ASN A 257 7.35 28.76 -10.52
CA ASN A 257 6.00 29.08 -10.04
C ASN A 257 4.94 28.53 -11.02
N LEU A 258 3.65 28.65 -10.66
CA LEU A 258 2.55 28.18 -11.50
C LEU A 258 2.35 28.97 -12.79
N ALA A 259 2.95 30.16 -12.91
CA ALA A 259 2.98 30.93 -14.15
C ALA A 259 4.10 30.45 -15.11
N GLY A 260 4.85 29.41 -14.76
CA GLY A 260 5.94 28.87 -15.57
C GLY A 260 7.25 29.67 -15.49
N GLN A 261 7.33 30.65 -14.59
CA GLN A 261 8.56 31.43 -14.39
C GLN A 261 9.51 30.65 -13.50
N ARG A 262 10.80 30.57 -13.90
CA ARG A 262 11.85 29.98 -13.06
C ARG A 262 12.15 30.91 -11.89
N VAL A 263 11.93 30.43 -10.67
CA VAL A 263 12.12 31.21 -9.43
C VAL A 263 13.40 30.87 -8.68
N MET A 264 13.99 29.68 -8.89
CA MET A 264 15.16 29.23 -8.13
C MET A 264 15.92 28.11 -8.86
N GLN A 265 17.24 28.03 -8.66
CA GLN A 265 18.03 26.84 -8.96
C GLN A 265 18.34 26.08 -7.67
N LEU A 266 17.75 24.89 -7.52
CA LEU A 266 17.93 24.03 -6.34
C LEU A 266 19.29 23.33 -6.38
N HIS A 267 19.70 22.84 -7.55
CA HIS A 267 21.00 22.19 -7.76
C HIS A 267 21.44 22.28 -9.22
N SER A 268 22.75 22.33 -9.45
CA SER A 268 23.36 22.13 -10.76
C SER A 268 24.76 21.56 -10.53
N GLY A 269 25.03 20.34 -10.99
CA GLY A 269 26.28 19.66 -10.73
C GLY A 269 26.30 18.21 -11.20
N GLN A 270 27.43 17.54 -10.96
CA GLN A 270 27.59 16.10 -11.19
C GLN A 270 27.24 15.34 -9.91
N LEU A 271 26.44 14.28 -10.03
CA LEU A 271 26.15 13.37 -8.92
C LEU A 271 26.45 11.93 -9.35
N ALA A 272 26.99 11.15 -8.42
CA ALA A 272 27.20 9.72 -8.60
C ALA A 272 25.86 8.97 -8.70
N GLU A 273 25.86 7.72 -9.16
CA GLU A 273 24.69 6.84 -8.98
C GLU A 273 24.42 6.61 -7.49
N GLY A 274 23.17 6.35 -7.12
CA GLY A 274 22.74 6.14 -5.75
C GLY A 274 21.80 7.22 -5.21
N ILE A 275 21.69 7.29 -3.89
CA ILE A 275 20.76 8.17 -3.18
C ILE A 275 21.48 9.43 -2.71
N HIS A 276 20.98 10.59 -3.10
CA HIS A 276 21.50 11.90 -2.70
C HIS A 276 20.43 12.68 -1.96
N ARG A 277 20.82 13.36 -0.90
CA ARG A 277 19.96 14.29 -0.15
C ARG A 277 20.60 15.66 -0.18
N LEU A 278 19.99 16.56 -0.93
CA LEU A 278 20.46 17.92 -1.08
C LEU A 278 19.68 18.83 -0.13
N ASP A 279 20.37 19.53 0.77
CA ASP A 279 19.73 20.54 1.60
C ASP A 279 19.33 21.74 0.74
N VAL A 280 18.04 22.06 0.76
CA VAL A 280 17.44 23.18 0.03
C VAL A 280 16.76 24.18 0.97
N SER A 281 16.92 24.02 2.29
CA SER A 281 16.20 24.79 3.32
C SER A 281 16.37 26.30 3.13
N ALA A 282 17.62 26.76 3.03
CA ALA A 282 17.93 28.19 2.88
C ALA A 282 17.36 28.78 1.57
N LYS A 283 17.32 27.98 0.49
CA LYS A 283 16.79 28.42 -0.81
C LYS A 283 15.26 28.53 -0.81
N LEU A 284 14.58 27.65 -0.07
CA LEU A 284 13.12 27.66 0.00
C LEU A 284 12.62 28.72 0.99
N ALA A 285 13.39 29.04 2.03
CA ALA A 285 13.04 30.06 3.01
C ALA A 285 12.87 31.47 2.41
N THR A 286 13.48 31.75 1.25
CA THR A 286 13.36 33.05 0.55
C THR A 286 12.09 33.16 -0.31
N LEU A 287 11.31 32.09 -0.44
CA LEU A 287 10.13 32.06 -1.32
C LEU A 287 8.85 32.35 -0.53
N GLY A 288 7.90 33.01 -1.20
CA GLY A 288 6.56 33.24 -0.64
C GLY A 288 5.78 31.92 -0.50
N ALA A 289 4.78 31.92 0.39
CA ALA A 289 3.83 30.81 0.46
C ALA A 289 3.15 30.60 -0.89
N GLY A 290 2.98 29.35 -1.28
CA GLY A 290 2.42 29.00 -2.57
C GLY A 290 2.80 27.60 -3.04
N MET A 291 2.27 27.25 -4.22
CA MET A 291 2.60 26.02 -4.90
C MET A 291 3.69 26.28 -5.94
N TYR A 292 4.69 25.43 -5.94
CA TYR A 292 5.81 25.46 -6.86
C TYR A 292 5.98 24.10 -7.54
N VAL A 293 6.70 24.12 -8.65
CA VAL A 293 6.99 22.93 -9.45
C VAL A 293 8.50 22.83 -9.62
N ALA A 294 9.12 21.76 -9.13
CA ALA A 294 10.52 21.48 -9.37
C ALA A 294 10.66 20.57 -10.59
N GLN A 295 11.45 21.00 -11.57
CA GLN A 295 11.90 20.18 -12.68
C GLN A 295 13.33 19.73 -12.38
N VAL A 296 13.55 18.42 -12.43
CA VAL A 296 14.86 17.81 -12.22
C VAL A 296 15.23 17.01 -13.46
N VAL A 297 16.28 17.46 -14.14
CA VAL A 297 16.86 16.82 -15.32
C VAL A 297 18.08 16.02 -14.88
N THR A 298 18.13 14.75 -15.28
CA THR A 298 19.21 13.81 -14.96
C THR A 298 19.59 13.00 -16.21
N PRO A 299 20.69 12.24 -16.22
CA PRO A 299 21.01 11.34 -17.34
C PRO A 299 19.94 10.27 -17.58
N SER A 300 19.22 9.86 -16.53
CA SER A 300 18.15 8.87 -16.60
C SER A 300 16.79 9.44 -17.01
N GLY A 301 16.70 10.76 -17.26
CA GLY A 301 15.48 11.45 -17.69
C GLY A 301 15.11 12.64 -16.80
N THR A 302 13.93 13.19 -17.07
CA THR A 302 13.39 14.38 -16.40
C THR A 302 12.20 14.02 -15.52
N GLN A 303 12.17 14.51 -14.28
CA GLN A 303 11.01 14.43 -13.39
C GLN A 303 10.55 15.80 -12.95
N THR A 304 9.22 15.93 -12.82
CA THR A 304 8.57 17.15 -12.35
C THR A 304 7.78 16.82 -11.10
N ILE A 305 8.06 17.52 -10.00
CA ILE A 305 7.41 17.31 -8.70
C ILE A 305 6.83 18.61 -8.16
N LYS A 306 5.69 18.50 -7.48
CA LYS A 306 5.05 19.65 -6.82
C LYS A 306 5.67 19.84 -5.43
N LEU A 307 5.75 21.09 -5.00
CA LEU A 307 6.18 21.52 -3.67
C LEU A 307 5.17 22.55 -3.14
N ILE A 308 4.80 22.44 -1.87
CA ILE A 308 3.94 23.42 -1.20
C ILE A 308 4.76 24.11 -0.10
N ILE A 309 4.80 25.45 -0.15
CA ILE A 309 5.39 26.29 0.89
C ILE A 309 4.26 27.03 1.61
N GLN A 310 4.24 27.00 2.95
CA GLN A 310 3.23 27.67 3.79
C GLN A 310 3.89 28.57 4.84
#